data_AF-A0A1M2Z9M5-F1
#
_entry.id   AF-A0A1M2Z9M5-F1
#
_cell.length_a   1.000
_cell.length_b   1.000
_cell.length_c   1.000
_cell.angle_alpha   90.00
_cell.angle_beta   90.00
_cell.angle_gamma   90.00
#
_symmetry.space_group_name_H-M   'P 1'
#
loop_
_entity.id
_entity.type
_entity.pdbx_description
1 polymer ?
#
loop_
_entity_poly.entity_id
_entity_poly.type
_entity_poly.pdbx_seq_one_letter_code
_entity_poly.pdbx_strand_id
1 'polypeptide(L)'
;MNVINCYPGTVVERRDRTTRDFLFGVFSVTKGLMLAQVKEITGLETPAVQNWINRGWVPKPVEKRYTVNHLARIILFNMLRDVMRFENIAALMTYINGSTEDRSDDIISDCELYIYICDILDEADYETILDDRQLNNVIEKNIVEYKEPYDGAKKKLIMGLRIILIYYASAIIKVKADRLYINEIEDKGVNTI
;
A
#
# COMPACT_ATOMS: atom_id res chain seq x y z
N MET A 1 -6.38 -17.57 4.40
CA MET A 1 -5.07 -17.23 3.79
C MET A 1 -4.21 -16.53 4.81
N ASN A 2 -2.98 -16.97 5.02
CA ASN A 2 -1.99 -16.33 5.90
C ASN A 2 -1.57 -14.99 5.29
N VAL A 3 -1.89 -13.88 5.95
CA VAL A 3 -1.55 -12.52 5.51
C VAL A 3 -0.04 -12.22 5.64
N ILE A 4 0.76 -13.19 6.12
CA ILE A 4 2.16 -12.99 6.49
C ILE A 4 3.14 -13.34 5.34
N ASN A 5 2.71 -14.02 4.27
CA ASN A 5 3.65 -14.49 3.24
C ASN A 5 3.76 -13.61 1.99
N CYS A 6 2.81 -12.72 1.74
CA CYS A 6 2.78 -11.89 0.53
C CYS A 6 3.15 -10.43 0.81
N TYR A 7 3.60 -9.70 -0.21
CA TYR A 7 3.75 -8.25 -0.07
C TYR A 7 2.38 -7.59 0.18
N PRO A 8 2.27 -6.64 1.13
CA PRO A 8 1.01 -5.98 1.46
C PRO A 8 0.27 -5.43 0.23
N GLY A 9 -1.01 -5.78 0.06
CA GLY A 9 -1.81 -5.35 -1.09
C GLY A 9 -1.56 -6.14 -2.39
N THR A 10 -0.84 -7.26 -2.33
CA THR A 10 -0.55 -8.14 -3.48
C THR A 10 -0.93 -9.59 -3.21
N VAL A 11 -0.90 -10.42 -4.25
CA VAL A 11 -0.95 -11.89 -4.14
C VAL A 11 0.42 -12.54 -4.33
N VAL A 12 1.50 -11.74 -4.32
CA VAL A 12 2.87 -12.21 -4.59
C VAL A 12 3.57 -12.55 -3.28
N GLU A 13 4.02 -13.80 -3.17
CA GLU A 13 4.83 -14.28 -2.04
C GLU A 13 6.20 -13.60 -1.99
N ARG A 14 6.67 -13.27 -0.78
CA ARG A 14 7.95 -12.59 -0.57
C ARG A 14 9.16 -13.45 -0.92
N ARG A 15 9.14 -14.76 -0.60
CA ARG A 15 10.24 -15.72 -0.86
C ARG A 15 11.63 -15.15 -0.49
N ASP A 16 11.71 -14.53 0.68
CA ASP A 16 12.92 -13.88 1.23
C ASP A 16 13.54 -12.77 0.36
N ARG A 17 12.76 -12.15 -0.52
CA ARG A 17 13.19 -11.00 -1.34
C ARG A 17 12.75 -9.69 -0.70
N THR A 18 13.59 -8.67 -0.82
CA THR A 18 13.22 -7.31 -0.40
C THR A 18 12.10 -6.76 -1.28
N THR A 19 11.35 -5.78 -0.76
CA THR A 19 10.32 -5.07 -1.53
C THR A 19 10.91 -4.40 -2.76
N ARG A 20 12.13 -3.87 -2.64
CA ARG A 20 12.88 -3.28 -3.75
C ARG A 20 13.18 -4.32 -4.84
N ASP A 21 13.69 -5.50 -4.47
CA ASP A 21 13.97 -6.57 -5.44
C ASP A 21 12.71 -7.05 -6.15
N PHE A 22 11.60 -7.15 -5.43
CA PHE A 22 10.30 -7.47 -6.03
C PHE A 22 9.88 -6.41 -7.05
N LEU A 23 9.78 -5.15 -6.63
CA LEU A 23 9.29 -4.08 -7.50
C LEU A 23 10.19 -3.90 -8.72
N PHE A 24 11.50 -3.77 -8.55
CA PHE A 24 12.39 -3.55 -9.70
C PHE A 24 12.63 -4.81 -10.52
N GLY A 25 12.59 -6.00 -9.90
CA GLY A 25 12.71 -7.28 -10.60
C GLY A 25 11.60 -7.47 -11.64
N VAL A 26 10.36 -7.13 -11.29
CA VAL A 26 9.19 -7.19 -12.21
C VAL A 26 9.35 -6.27 -13.43
N PHE A 27 10.13 -5.19 -13.30
CA PHE A 27 10.33 -4.20 -14.37
C PHE A 27 11.66 -4.37 -15.13
N SER A 28 12.55 -5.25 -14.67
CA SER A 28 13.92 -5.40 -15.18
C SER A 28 14.05 -5.68 -16.68
N VAL A 29 13.03 -6.31 -17.28
CA VAL A 29 13.04 -6.74 -18.70
C VAL A 29 11.83 -6.22 -19.49
N THR A 30 11.17 -5.16 -19.03
CA THR A 30 9.98 -4.61 -19.70
C THR A 30 10.00 -3.08 -19.75
N LYS A 31 9.36 -2.51 -20.77
CA LYS A 31 9.12 -1.06 -20.89
C LYS A 31 7.96 -0.57 -20.00
N GLY A 32 7.40 -1.44 -19.16
CA GLY A 32 6.24 -1.21 -18.31
C GLY A 32 5.22 -2.34 -18.46
N LEU A 33 4.42 -2.54 -17.42
CA LEU A 33 3.49 -3.65 -17.31
C LEU A 33 2.23 -3.43 -18.13
N MET A 34 1.69 -4.49 -18.72
CA MET A 34 0.33 -4.48 -19.23
C MET A 34 -0.66 -4.72 -18.08
N LEU A 35 -1.93 -4.34 -18.29
CA LEU A 35 -2.98 -4.53 -17.28
C LEU A 35 -3.07 -5.97 -16.78
N ALA A 36 -2.92 -6.97 -17.66
CA ALA A 36 -2.94 -8.39 -17.27
C ALA A 36 -1.89 -8.70 -16.19
N GLN A 37 -0.67 -8.19 -16.34
CA GLN A 37 0.41 -8.39 -15.36
C GLN A 37 0.14 -7.66 -14.05
N VAL A 38 -0.47 -6.46 -14.11
CA VAL A 38 -0.91 -5.74 -12.89
C VAL A 38 -1.96 -6.57 -12.12
N LYS A 39 -2.91 -7.20 -12.82
CA LYS A 39 -3.90 -8.08 -12.20
C LYS A 39 -3.25 -9.31 -11.56
N GLU A 40 -2.31 -9.95 -12.26
CA GLU A 40 -1.59 -11.12 -11.73
C GLU A 40 -0.85 -10.80 -10.42
N ILE A 41 -0.27 -9.60 -10.31
CA ILE A 41 0.43 -9.15 -9.11
C ILE A 41 -0.54 -8.80 -7.97
N THR A 42 -1.62 -8.09 -8.28
CA THR A 42 -2.51 -7.50 -7.26
C THR A 42 -3.71 -8.36 -6.89
N GLY A 43 -4.06 -9.34 -7.71
CA GLY A 43 -5.30 -10.10 -7.60
C GLY A 43 -6.56 -9.27 -7.93
N LEU A 44 -6.40 -8.06 -8.47
CA LEU A 44 -7.52 -7.19 -8.81
C LEU A 44 -8.19 -7.56 -10.12
N GLU A 45 -9.49 -7.32 -10.20
CA GLU A 45 -10.23 -7.41 -11.45
C GLU A 45 -10.12 -6.15 -12.31
N THR A 46 -10.26 -6.32 -13.63
CA THR A 46 -10.18 -5.23 -14.61
C THR A 46 -11.08 -4.04 -14.24
N PRO A 47 -12.37 -4.23 -13.87
CA PRO A 47 -13.24 -3.11 -13.56
C PRO A 47 -12.77 -2.30 -12.35
N ALA A 48 -12.10 -2.93 -11.36
CA ALA A 48 -11.59 -2.22 -10.19
C ALA A 48 -10.47 -1.24 -10.58
N VAL A 49 -9.46 -1.73 -11.30
CA VAL A 49 -8.34 -0.89 -11.76
C VAL A 49 -8.82 0.21 -12.71
N GLN A 50 -9.73 -0.11 -13.64
CA GLN A 50 -10.29 0.89 -14.56
C GLN A 50 -11.16 1.92 -13.84
N ASN A 51 -11.91 1.53 -12.81
CA ASN A 51 -12.69 2.48 -12.02
C ASN A 51 -11.79 3.52 -11.34
N TRP A 52 -10.67 3.10 -10.75
CA TRP A 52 -9.73 3.99 -10.10
C TRP A 52 -9.06 4.96 -11.09
N ILE A 53 -8.75 4.49 -12.31
CA ILE A 53 -8.22 5.34 -13.38
C ILE A 53 -9.27 6.34 -13.86
N ASN A 54 -10.50 5.89 -14.12
CA ASN A 54 -11.58 6.75 -14.60
C ASN A 54 -11.98 7.83 -13.59
N ARG A 55 -11.80 7.56 -12.30
CA ARG A 55 -12.01 8.53 -11.21
C ARG A 55 -10.81 9.45 -10.96
N GLY A 56 -9.69 9.26 -11.67
CA GLY A 56 -8.48 10.08 -11.53
C GLY A 56 -7.66 9.78 -10.26
N TRP A 57 -7.95 8.67 -9.57
CA TRP A 57 -7.24 8.27 -8.36
C TRP A 57 -5.91 7.57 -8.67
N VAL A 58 -5.86 6.88 -9.80
CA VAL A 58 -4.64 6.29 -10.37
C VAL A 58 -4.40 6.95 -11.73
N PRO A 59 -3.17 7.42 -12.02
CA PRO A 59 -2.89 8.03 -13.31
C PRO A 59 -3.12 7.06 -14.47
N LYS A 60 -3.44 7.59 -15.65
CA LYS A 60 -3.62 6.77 -16.85
C LYS A 60 -2.29 6.14 -17.27
N PRO A 61 -2.26 4.85 -17.64
CA PRO A 61 -1.05 4.23 -18.14
C PRO A 61 -0.59 4.87 -19.45
N VAL A 62 0.73 5.03 -19.62
CA VAL A 62 1.34 5.61 -20.82
C VAL A 62 1.45 4.53 -21.89
N GLU A 63 0.85 4.73 -23.06
CA GLU A 63 0.83 3.72 -24.14
C GLU A 63 0.32 2.33 -23.66
N LYS A 64 -0.66 2.32 -22.74
CA LYS A 64 -1.18 1.11 -22.08
C LYS A 64 -0.16 0.37 -21.21
N ARG A 65 0.94 1.03 -20.84
CA ARG A 65 1.98 0.51 -19.94
C ARG A 65 1.92 1.20 -18.59
N TYR A 66 1.82 0.38 -17.55
CA TYR A 66 1.89 0.78 -16.15
C TYR A 66 3.37 0.84 -15.76
N THR A 67 3.81 1.97 -15.23
CA THR A 67 5.15 2.14 -14.66
C THR A 67 5.22 1.57 -13.24
N VAL A 68 6.41 1.51 -12.64
CA VAL A 68 6.58 1.07 -11.25
C VAL A 68 5.76 1.91 -10.27
N ASN A 69 5.64 3.22 -10.50
CA ASN A 69 4.82 4.10 -9.67
C ASN A 69 3.32 3.85 -9.86
N HIS A 70 2.87 3.52 -11.07
CA HIS A 70 1.48 3.11 -11.27
C HIS A 70 1.17 1.83 -10.47
N LEU A 71 2.06 0.82 -10.56
CA LEU A 71 1.89 -0.42 -9.81
C LEU A 71 1.87 -0.15 -8.29
N ALA A 72 2.84 0.59 -7.78
CA ALA A 72 2.91 0.90 -6.35
C ALA A 72 1.67 1.64 -5.84
N ARG A 73 1.16 2.63 -6.60
CA ARG A 73 -0.09 3.34 -6.24
C ARG A 73 -1.29 2.39 -6.23
N ILE A 74 -1.42 1.49 -7.21
CA ILE A 74 -2.49 0.48 -7.25
C ILE A 74 -2.39 -0.46 -6.04
N ILE A 75 -1.17 -0.89 -5.68
CA ILE A 75 -0.94 -1.75 -4.51
C ILE A 75 -1.33 -1.02 -3.22
N LEU A 76 -0.96 0.25 -3.05
CA LEU A 76 -1.34 1.06 -1.89
C LEU A 76 -2.86 1.19 -1.75
N PHE A 77 -3.58 1.43 -2.86
CA PHE A 77 -5.04 1.43 -2.88
C PHE A 77 -5.61 0.07 -2.47
N ASN A 78 -5.09 -1.01 -3.05
CA ASN A 78 -5.55 -2.36 -2.74
C ASN A 78 -5.27 -2.77 -1.29
N MET A 79 -4.16 -2.32 -0.73
CA MET A 79 -3.78 -2.57 0.66
C MET A 79 -4.75 -1.93 1.67
N LEU A 80 -5.33 -0.77 1.33
CA LEU A 80 -6.14 0.04 2.26
C LEU A 80 -7.66 -0.06 2.02
N ARG A 81 -8.09 -0.62 0.89
CA ARG A 81 -9.50 -0.60 0.42
C ARG A 81 -10.55 -1.16 1.39
N ASP A 82 -10.16 -2.10 2.26
CA ASP A 82 -11.11 -2.78 3.17
C ASP A 82 -11.28 -2.06 4.51
N VAL A 83 -10.46 -1.05 4.76
CA VAL A 83 -10.41 -0.28 6.02
C VAL A 83 -10.51 1.22 5.80
N MET A 84 -10.34 1.70 4.57
CA MET A 84 -10.39 3.11 4.22
C MET A 84 -11.25 3.31 2.98
N ARG A 85 -12.08 4.37 2.98
CA ARG A 85 -12.86 4.77 1.81
C ARG A 85 -11.91 5.21 0.70
N PHE A 86 -12.20 4.85 -0.55
CA PHE A 86 -11.33 5.19 -1.68
C PHE A 86 -11.08 6.69 -1.84
N GLU A 87 -12.08 7.53 -1.60
CA GLU A 87 -11.95 8.99 -1.64
C GLU A 87 -10.94 9.49 -0.60
N ASN A 88 -10.88 8.84 0.58
CA ASN A 88 -9.90 9.18 1.61
C ASN A 88 -8.51 8.67 1.23
N ILE A 89 -8.39 7.49 0.62
CA ILE A 89 -7.10 7.00 0.10
C ILE A 89 -6.56 7.97 -0.95
N ALA A 90 -7.41 8.41 -1.89
CA ALA A 90 -7.03 9.40 -2.89
C ALA A 90 -6.59 10.72 -2.25
N ALA A 91 -7.35 11.23 -1.28
CA ALA A 91 -6.99 12.45 -0.54
C ALA A 91 -5.65 12.30 0.22
N LEU A 92 -5.38 11.13 0.79
CA LEU A 92 -4.10 10.82 1.45
C LEU A 92 -2.94 10.80 0.45
N MET A 93 -3.12 10.17 -0.71
CA MET A 93 -2.10 10.18 -1.76
C MET A 93 -1.86 11.60 -2.28
N THR A 94 -2.89 12.45 -2.36
CA THR A 94 -2.74 13.86 -2.71
C THR A 94 -2.11 14.69 -1.59
N TYR A 95 -2.35 14.36 -0.33
CA TYR A 95 -1.66 15.01 0.78
C TYR A 95 -0.14 14.76 0.74
N ILE A 96 0.27 13.54 0.38
CA ILE A 96 1.68 13.15 0.27
C ILE A 96 2.29 13.72 -1.01
N ASN A 97 1.70 13.42 -2.17
CA ASN A 97 2.32 13.63 -3.47
C ASN A 97 1.67 14.71 -4.33
N GLY A 98 0.64 15.38 -3.81
CA GLY A 98 -0.04 16.42 -4.56
C GLY A 98 -0.90 15.86 -5.69
N SER A 99 -0.86 16.48 -6.86
CA SER A 99 -1.75 16.11 -7.96
C SER A 99 -1.52 14.68 -8.44
N THR A 100 -2.54 14.04 -9.01
CA THR A 100 -2.35 12.74 -9.69
C THR A 100 -1.80 12.88 -11.11
N GLU A 101 -2.00 14.04 -11.74
CA GLU A 101 -1.63 14.33 -13.13
C GLU A 101 -0.36 15.19 -13.25
N ASP A 102 0.06 15.84 -12.15
CA ASP A 102 1.33 16.55 -12.02
C ASP A 102 2.14 15.86 -10.93
N ARG A 103 3.42 15.61 -11.21
CA ARG A 103 4.35 14.97 -10.27
C ARG A 103 5.44 15.93 -9.79
N SER A 104 5.40 17.18 -10.23
CA SER A 104 6.39 18.19 -9.83
C SER A 104 6.28 18.57 -8.35
N ASP A 105 5.15 18.26 -7.72
CA ASP A 105 4.84 18.45 -6.31
C ASP A 105 4.97 17.16 -5.47
N ASP A 106 5.33 16.02 -6.08
CA ASP A 106 5.59 14.75 -5.38
C ASP A 106 6.68 14.96 -4.31
N ILE A 107 6.38 14.67 -3.03
CA ILE A 107 7.42 14.65 -2.00
C ILE A 107 8.24 13.35 -2.02
N ILE A 108 7.65 12.28 -2.56
CA ILE A 108 8.25 10.95 -2.69
C ILE A 108 7.58 10.20 -3.86
N SER A 109 8.29 9.32 -4.55
CA SER A 109 7.62 8.47 -5.55
C SER A 109 6.71 7.42 -4.87
N ASP A 110 5.60 7.03 -5.52
CA ASP A 110 4.71 5.98 -4.98
C ASP A 110 5.47 4.67 -4.71
N CYS A 111 6.46 4.34 -5.55
CA CYS A 111 7.36 3.19 -5.40
C CYS A 111 8.16 3.26 -4.10
N GLU A 112 8.86 4.38 -3.86
CA GLU A 112 9.68 4.56 -2.66
C GLU A 112 8.81 4.64 -1.39
N LEU A 113 7.62 5.25 -1.47
CA LEU A 113 6.67 5.24 -0.37
C LEU A 113 6.27 3.81 0.01
N TYR A 114 5.93 2.97 -0.97
CA TYR A 114 5.57 1.58 -0.73
C TYR A 114 6.74 0.75 -0.18
N ILE A 115 7.97 1.01 -0.63
CA ILE A 115 9.19 0.39 -0.08
C ILE A 115 9.32 0.74 1.40
N TYR A 116 9.25 2.03 1.78
CA TYR A 116 9.33 2.42 3.20
C TYR A 116 8.24 1.78 4.05
N ILE A 117 7.01 1.71 3.55
CA ILE A 117 5.92 1.04 4.28
C ILE A 117 6.27 -0.42 4.55
N CYS A 118 6.74 -1.14 3.53
CA CYS A 118 7.08 -2.55 3.68
C CYS A 118 8.29 -2.77 4.60
N ASP A 119 9.33 -1.93 4.48
CA ASP A 119 10.52 -2.03 5.31
C ASP A 119 10.18 -1.76 6.80
N ILE A 120 9.31 -0.77 7.07
CA ILE A 120 8.80 -0.52 8.42
C ILE A 120 7.97 -1.70 8.94
N LEU A 121 7.11 -2.30 8.11
CA LEU A 121 6.29 -3.46 8.49
C LEU A 121 7.12 -4.72 8.73
N ASP A 122 8.36 -4.78 8.25
CA ASP A 122 9.29 -5.89 8.51
C ASP A 122 9.98 -5.78 9.86
N GLU A 123 10.09 -4.55 10.39
CA GLU A 123 10.69 -4.27 11.69
C GLU A 123 9.66 -4.08 12.81
N ALA A 124 8.42 -3.71 12.48
CA ALA A 124 7.37 -3.38 13.43
C ALA A 124 6.34 -4.51 13.59
N ASP A 125 5.88 -4.72 14.81
CA ASP A 125 4.70 -5.52 15.10
C ASP A 125 3.47 -4.64 15.36
N TYR A 126 2.34 -5.29 15.68
CA TYR A 126 1.09 -4.58 15.94
C TYR A 126 1.18 -3.63 17.15
N GLU A 127 1.89 -4.02 18.21
CA GLU A 127 2.05 -3.18 19.42
C GLU A 127 2.86 -1.93 19.09
N THR A 128 3.95 -2.10 18.32
CA THR A 128 4.80 -1.01 17.81
C THR A 128 4.00 -0.01 16.99
N ILE A 129 3.07 -0.48 16.14
CA ILE A 129 2.27 0.41 15.28
C ILE A 129 1.23 1.20 16.10
N LEU A 130 0.73 0.65 17.20
CA LEU A 130 -0.25 1.34 18.06
C LEU A 130 0.39 2.33 19.04
N ASP A 131 1.65 2.13 19.43
CA ASP A 131 2.36 3.07 20.27
C ASP A 131 2.94 4.22 19.45
N ASP A 132 2.42 5.42 19.65
CA ASP A 132 2.81 6.61 18.89
C ASP A 132 4.32 6.91 18.96
N ARG A 133 4.97 6.66 20.10
CA ARG A 133 6.39 6.96 20.27
C ARG A 133 7.25 5.92 19.54
N GLN A 134 6.93 4.64 19.70
CA GLN A 134 7.64 3.56 19.03
C GLN A 134 7.45 3.63 17.51
N LEU A 135 6.22 3.86 17.04
CA LEU A 135 5.93 4.05 15.62
C LEU A 135 6.76 5.20 15.02
N ASN A 136 6.80 6.36 15.68
CA ASN A 136 7.61 7.49 15.20
C ASN A 136 9.09 7.12 15.12
N ASN A 137 9.64 6.43 16.13
CA ASN A 137 11.04 6.00 16.12
C ASN A 137 11.36 5.06 14.96
N VAL A 138 10.49 4.06 14.70
CA VAL A 138 10.70 3.10 13.60
C VAL A 138 10.57 3.79 12.24
N ILE A 139 9.60 4.70 12.07
CA ILE A 139 9.48 5.50 10.85
C ILE A 139 10.76 6.31 10.62
N GLU A 140 11.20 7.10 11.61
CA GLU A 140 12.38 7.97 11.48
C GLU A 140 13.65 7.19 11.17
N LYS A 141 13.82 6.00 11.77
CA LYS A 141 14.92 5.08 11.48
C LYS A 141 14.92 4.62 10.01
N ASN A 142 13.75 4.28 9.47
CA ASN A 142 13.63 3.73 8.10
C ASN A 142 13.75 4.79 7.01
N ILE A 143 13.45 6.05 7.31
CA ILE A 143 13.54 7.16 6.34
C ILE A 143 14.80 8.02 6.52
N VAL A 144 15.85 7.51 7.16
CA VAL A 144 17.07 8.28 7.45
C VAL A 144 17.73 8.85 6.19
N GLU A 145 17.70 8.10 5.09
CA GLU A 145 18.26 8.50 3.79
C GLU A 145 17.30 9.34 2.93
N TYR A 146 16.09 9.64 3.43
CA TYR A 146 15.14 10.49 2.71
C TYR A 146 15.66 11.92 2.58
N LYS A 147 15.82 12.36 1.33
CA LYS A 147 16.21 13.72 0.99
C LYS A 147 14.98 14.58 0.79
N GLU A 148 14.77 15.49 1.72
CA GLU A 148 13.65 16.41 1.73
C GLU A 148 13.70 17.35 0.51
N PRO A 149 12.68 17.36 -0.37
CA PRO A 149 12.67 18.20 -1.57
C PRO A 149 12.39 19.68 -1.26
N TYR A 150 11.70 19.96 -0.15
CA TYR A 150 11.43 21.30 0.36
C TYR A 150 11.11 21.24 1.85
N ASP A 151 11.29 22.34 2.57
CA ASP A 151 11.09 22.41 4.02
C ASP A 151 9.67 21.95 4.45
N GLY A 152 9.61 20.99 5.36
CA GLY A 152 8.39 20.40 5.90
C GLY A 152 7.85 19.19 5.13
N ALA A 153 8.42 18.81 3.99
CA ALA A 153 8.02 17.61 3.27
C ALA A 153 8.31 16.33 4.08
N LYS A 154 9.40 16.27 4.85
CA LYS A 154 9.69 15.13 5.75
C LYS A 154 8.61 14.96 6.81
N LYS A 155 8.14 16.07 7.38
CA LYS A 155 7.03 16.05 8.35
C LYS A 155 5.73 15.54 7.73
N LYS A 156 5.42 15.95 6.49
CA LYS A 156 4.28 15.42 5.74
C LYS A 156 4.42 13.92 5.46
N LEU A 157 5.61 13.47 5.03
CA LEU A 157 5.89 12.07 4.78
C LEU A 157 5.70 11.22 6.04
N ILE A 158 6.24 11.63 7.18
CA ILE A 158 6.06 10.94 8.46
C ILE A 158 4.56 10.82 8.79
N MET A 159 3.79 11.91 8.66
CA MET A 159 2.35 11.86 8.91
C MET A 159 1.61 10.92 7.96
N GLY A 160 1.95 10.95 6.67
CA GLY A 160 1.40 10.03 5.67
C GLY A 160 1.69 8.56 6.01
N LEU A 161 2.95 8.24 6.33
CA LEU A 161 3.36 6.91 6.77
C LEU A 161 2.60 6.45 8.01
N ARG A 162 2.46 7.30 9.03
CA ARG A 162 1.68 6.98 10.24
C ARG A 162 0.24 6.61 9.91
N ILE A 163 -0.44 7.43 9.11
CA ILE A 163 -1.83 7.18 8.72
C ILE A 163 -1.93 5.82 8.01
N ILE A 164 -1.05 5.56 7.02
CA ILE A 164 -1.06 4.31 6.25
C ILE A 164 -0.82 3.10 7.15
N LEU A 165 0.19 3.16 8.01
CA LEU A 165 0.59 2.05 8.89
C LEU A 165 -0.50 1.73 9.91
N ILE A 166 -1.16 2.73 10.50
CA ILE A 166 -2.27 2.52 11.45
C ILE A 166 -3.49 1.92 10.75
N TYR A 167 -3.85 2.41 9.56
CA TYR A 167 -4.93 1.81 8.78
C TYR A 167 -4.60 0.37 8.40
N TYR A 168 -3.35 0.09 8.00
CA TYR A 168 -2.91 -1.26 7.68
C TYR A 168 -2.97 -2.20 8.89
N ALA A 169 -2.50 -1.77 10.07
CA ALA A 169 -2.66 -2.51 11.31
C ALA A 169 -4.14 -2.80 11.63
N SER A 170 -5.03 -1.83 11.37
CA SER A 170 -6.48 -2.03 11.50
C SER A 170 -7.00 -3.10 10.53
N ALA A 171 -6.45 -3.21 9.31
CA ALA A 171 -6.83 -4.24 8.35
C ALA A 171 -6.46 -5.64 8.82
N ILE A 172 -5.25 -5.79 9.40
CA ILE A 172 -4.81 -7.07 9.98
C ILE A 172 -5.76 -7.50 11.11
N ILE A 173 -6.11 -6.57 12.00
CA ILE A 173 -7.01 -6.86 13.12
C ILE A 173 -8.42 -7.19 12.65
N LYS A 174 -8.94 -6.46 11.66
CA LYS A 174 -10.24 -6.76 11.05
C LYS A 174 -10.25 -8.19 10.51
N VAL A 175 -9.23 -8.60 9.75
CA VAL A 175 -9.13 -9.98 9.23
C VAL A 175 -9.09 -11.01 10.38
N LYS A 176 -8.40 -10.70 11.48
CA LYS A 176 -8.38 -11.57 12.66
C LYS A 176 -9.76 -11.67 13.32
N ALA A 177 -10.47 -10.55 13.45
CA ALA A 177 -11.81 -10.48 14.00
C ALA A 177 -12.83 -11.24 13.13
N ASP A 178 -12.80 -11.01 11.82
CA ASP A 178 -13.68 -11.68 10.85
C ASP A 178 -13.44 -13.21 10.87
N ARG A 179 -12.19 -13.65 10.97
CA ARG A 179 -11.87 -15.09 11.11
C ARG A 179 -12.42 -15.68 12.40
N LEU A 180 -12.31 -14.95 13.51
CA LEU A 180 -12.87 -15.41 14.78
C LEU A 180 -14.39 -15.53 14.70
N TYR A 181 -15.06 -14.56 14.07
CA TYR A 181 -16.50 -14.60 13.84
C TYR A 181 -16.92 -15.82 13.01
N ILE A 182 -16.27 -16.06 11.88
CA ILE A 182 -16.57 -17.21 11.00
C ILE A 182 -16.41 -18.52 11.78
N ASN A 183 -15.27 -18.71 12.45
CA ASN A 183 -14.96 -19.96 13.14
C ASN A 183 -15.91 -20.25 14.33
N GLU A 184 -16.38 -19.20 15.01
CA GLU A 184 -17.17 -19.36 16.23
C GLU A 184 -18.68 -19.30 16.00
N ILE A 185 -19.15 -18.56 14.99
CA ILE A 185 -20.57 -18.33 14.73
C ILE A 185 -21.04 -19.09 13.49
N GLU A 186 -20.39 -18.87 12.33
CA GLU A 186 -20.84 -19.46 11.06
C GLU A 186 -20.55 -20.97 10.98
N ASP A 187 -19.32 -21.38 11.29
CA ASP A 187 -18.89 -22.79 11.19
C ASP A 187 -19.51 -23.69 12.26
N LYS A 188 -19.95 -23.11 13.39
CA LYS A 188 -20.64 -23.85 14.47
C LYS A 188 -22.15 -23.93 14.27
N GLY A 189 -22.68 -23.44 13.15
CA GLY A 189 -24.10 -23.54 12.82
C GLY A 189 -25.01 -22.85 13.82
N VAL A 190 -24.53 -21.79 14.49
CA VAL A 190 -25.40 -20.94 15.31
C VAL A 190 -26.28 -20.18 14.32
N ASN A 191 -27.44 -20.76 13.99
CA ASN A 191 -28.47 -20.10 13.20
C ASN A 191 -28.79 -18.75 13.85
N THR A 192 -28.34 -17.68 13.21
CA THR A 192 -28.81 -16.34 13.51
C THR A 192 -30.30 -16.32 13.19
N ILE A 193 -31.11 -16.08 14.23
CA ILE A 193 -32.57 -15.88 14.14
C ILE A 193 -32.85 -14.61 13.33
#